data_AF-G9YTH7-F1
#
_entry.id   AF-G9YTH7-F1
#
_cell.length_a   1.000
_cell.length_b   1.000
_cell.length_c   1.000
_cell.angle_alpha   90.00
_cell.angle_beta   90.00
_cell.angle_gamma   90.00
#
_symmetry.space_group_name_H-M   'P 1'
#
loop_
_entity.id
_entity.type
_entity.pdbx_description
1 polymer ?
#
loop_
_entity_poly.entity_id
_entity_poly.type
_entity_poly.pdbx_seq_one_letter_code
_entity_poly.pdbx_strand_id
1 'polypeptide(L)'
;MNYETLIGGEYKILLEPIAYYKFEGVMIATTATEAALYDEVVGGQLRYWMGSLTAKNLPLSMFLETPDLGYPAWSGPTNKNVSNSDIKSSLGLGIVRFEEQPEEPEISTYDYEYRTNTEVITAVEVSGGQSDPDDPVTVRFHIDGTTYTVSNVYYPDGDSQLAWVRWTTPDEPQDMTIDVDVSGPGSAQATIHCKIVDLDENPPPNPVADDRNDSFTPSPVPDRPEKTSAQWTIWDPWWQEYWVWHGDDEDGYWCDHGWWEFDLDRYSASLSADMEITPDEKNPTASGNSMKSGYGVNQVVTARVSSSQRSATTALQNAVSYFPEFNYESFWRLLDRISISSSSSRLEFQKNEYSTYNRRTHFTPIWYPDGSYTVNTWVIDCWTPAGMLSVNLTDSLNIRGNLWDDWHIAPLDL
;
A
#
# COMPACT_ATOMS: atom_id res chain seq x y z
N MET A 1 -24.78 -22.62 -19.09
CA MET A 1 -24.09 -21.34 -19.35
C MET A 1 -24.63 -20.79 -20.67
N ASN A 2 -25.13 -19.55 -20.71
CA ASN A 2 -25.64 -18.96 -21.95
C ASN A 2 -24.47 -18.33 -22.73
N TYR A 3 -24.57 -18.28 -24.06
CA TYR A 3 -23.59 -17.67 -24.96
C TYR A 3 -23.23 -16.24 -24.54
N GLU A 4 -24.21 -15.44 -24.11
CA GLU A 4 -23.97 -14.06 -23.64
C GLU A 4 -23.10 -13.99 -22.38
N THR A 5 -23.19 -14.99 -21.49
CA THR A 5 -22.32 -15.09 -20.31
C THR A 5 -20.90 -15.50 -20.68
N LEU A 6 -20.73 -16.35 -21.70
CA LEU A 6 -19.41 -16.79 -22.17
C LEU A 6 -18.66 -15.68 -22.91
N ILE A 7 -19.38 -14.81 -23.63
CA ILE A 7 -18.76 -13.71 -24.37
C ILE A 7 -18.56 -12.43 -23.56
N GLY A 8 -19.16 -12.30 -22.38
CA GLY A 8 -19.09 -11.09 -21.55
C GLY A 8 -17.77 -10.89 -20.77
N GLY A 9 -16.65 -11.41 -21.26
CA GLY A 9 -15.31 -11.13 -20.72
C GLY A 9 -14.90 -11.83 -19.41
N GLU A 10 -15.85 -12.23 -18.55
CA GLU A 10 -15.55 -12.81 -17.22
C GLU A 10 -14.97 -14.23 -17.25
N TYR A 11 -15.10 -14.96 -18.37
CA TYR A 11 -14.71 -16.37 -18.47
C TYR A 11 -13.65 -16.59 -19.55
N LYS A 12 -12.64 -17.41 -19.19
CA LYS A 12 -11.62 -17.90 -20.12
C LYS A 12 -11.84 -19.38 -20.41
N ILE A 13 -11.64 -19.78 -21.66
CA ILE A 13 -11.68 -21.21 -22.03
C ILE A 13 -10.24 -21.70 -22.17
N LEU A 14 -9.85 -22.64 -21.31
CA LEU A 14 -8.64 -23.43 -21.48
C LEU A 14 -8.93 -24.58 -22.44
N LEU A 15 -8.12 -24.69 -23.49
CA LEU A 15 -8.20 -25.72 -24.52
C LEU A 15 -6.91 -26.54 -24.50
N GLU A 16 -7.05 -27.85 -24.64
CA GLU A 16 -5.94 -28.74 -24.96
C GLU A 16 -6.25 -29.52 -26.25
N PRO A 17 -5.26 -29.72 -27.14
CA PRO A 17 -5.43 -30.54 -28.32
C PRO A 17 -5.42 -32.03 -27.93
N ILE A 18 -6.27 -32.83 -28.57
CA ILE A 18 -6.38 -34.27 -28.31
C ILE A 18 -5.80 -35.04 -29.50
N ALA A 19 -4.95 -36.03 -29.21
CA ALA A 19 -4.52 -37.03 -30.18
C ALA A 19 -5.17 -38.38 -29.91
N TYR A 20 -5.53 -39.07 -30.99
CA TYR A 20 -6.01 -40.44 -30.97
C TYR A 20 -4.97 -41.35 -31.63
N TYR A 21 -4.50 -42.36 -30.91
CA TYR A 21 -3.47 -43.28 -31.41
C TYR A 21 -3.58 -44.66 -30.77
N LYS A 22 -2.80 -45.61 -31.29
CA LYS A 22 -2.73 -46.97 -30.77
C LYS A 22 -1.35 -47.22 -30.16
N PHE A 23 -1.31 -47.51 -28.86
CA PHE A 23 -0.07 -47.86 -28.13
C PHE A 23 -0.27 -49.22 -27.47
N GLU A 24 0.69 -50.13 -27.63
CA GLU A 24 0.63 -51.51 -27.10
C GLU A 24 -0.66 -52.29 -27.42
N GLY A 25 -1.28 -52.02 -28.58
CA GLY A 25 -2.51 -52.72 -28.98
C GLY A 25 -3.81 -52.05 -28.53
N VAL A 26 -3.75 -51.01 -27.70
CA VAL A 26 -4.91 -50.30 -27.14
C VAL A 26 -5.12 -48.95 -27.83
N MET A 27 -6.37 -48.59 -28.10
CA MET A 27 -6.72 -47.27 -28.63
C MET A 27 -6.76 -46.27 -27.47
N ILE A 28 -5.97 -45.21 -27.57
CA ILE A 28 -5.76 -44.18 -26.55
C ILE A 28 -6.15 -42.82 -27.13
N ALA A 29 -6.79 -42.00 -26.32
CA ALA A 29 -7.05 -40.59 -26.58
C ALA A 29 -6.46 -39.78 -25.41
N THR A 30 -5.56 -38.85 -25.70
CA THR A 30 -4.91 -38.03 -24.66
C THR A 30 -4.74 -36.60 -25.13
N THR A 31 -4.78 -35.67 -24.18
CA THR A 31 -4.20 -34.33 -24.35
C THR A 31 -2.66 -34.39 -24.42
N ALA A 32 -2.02 -33.27 -24.74
CA ALA A 32 -0.55 -33.19 -24.69
C ALA A 32 -0.01 -33.43 -23.27
N THR A 33 -0.65 -32.82 -22.26
CA THR A 33 -0.30 -32.99 -20.85
C THR A 33 -0.46 -34.44 -20.41
N GLU A 34 -1.59 -35.08 -20.73
CA GLU A 34 -1.84 -36.48 -20.42
C GLU A 34 -0.85 -37.42 -21.12
N ALA A 35 -0.46 -37.13 -22.37
CA ALA A 35 0.55 -37.91 -23.09
C ALA A 35 1.93 -37.81 -22.41
N ALA A 36 2.31 -36.62 -21.91
CA ALA A 36 3.56 -36.42 -21.18
C ALA A 36 3.55 -37.15 -19.82
N LEU A 37 2.45 -37.08 -19.08
CA LEU A 37 2.28 -37.81 -17.81
C LEU A 37 2.30 -39.33 -18.05
N TYR A 38 1.64 -39.81 -19.11
CA TYR A 38 1.62 -41.23 -19.43
C TYR A 38 3.00 -41.74 -19.89
N ASP A 39 3.76 -40.93 -20.66
CA ASP A 39 5.14 -41.24 -21.04
C ASP A 39 6.06 -41.42 -19.81
N GLU A 40 5.88 -40.60 -18.76
CA GLU A 40 6.60 -40.76 -17.49
C GLU A 40 6.26 -42.08 -16.80
N VAL A 41 4.99 -42.50 -16.81
CA VAL A 41 4.53 -43.77 -16.23
C VAL A 41 5.10 -44.98 -16.98
N VAL A 42 5.17 -44.93 -18.31
CA VAL A 42 5.70 -46.04 -19.13
C VAL A 42 7.21 -45.97 -19.37
N GLY A 43 7.93 -45.11 -18.63
CA GLY A 43 9.38 -45.03 -18.65
C GLY A 43 9.97 -44.51 -19.96
N GLY A 44 9.30 -43.58 -20.63
CA GLY A 44 9.76 -42.95 -21.87
C GLY A 44 9.47 -43.73 -23.16
N GLN A 45 8.78 -44.87 -23.05
CA GLN A 45 8.49 -45.72 -24.21
C GLN A 45 7.51 -45.06 -25.20
N LEU A 46 6.56 -44.28 -24.71
CA LEU A 46 5.59 -43.60 -25.58
C LEU A 46 6.31 -42.57 -26.48
N ARG A 47 7.22 -41.79 -25.91
CA ARG A 47 8.10 -40.85 -26.62
C ARG A 47 9.08 -41.57 -27.55
N TYR A 48 9.61 -42.72 -27.16
CA TYR A 48 10.51 -43.50 -28.00
C TYR A 48 9.83 -43.95 -29.30
N TRP A 49 8.63 -44.52 -29.20
CA TRP A 49 7.91 -45.07 -30.36
C TRP A 49 7.09 -44.03 -31.13
N MET A 50 6.62 -42.98 -30.46
CA MET A 50 5.65 -42.03 -31.02
C MET A 50 6.06 -40.56 -30.85
N GLY A 51 7.34 -40.27 -30.59
CA GLY A 51 7.81 -38.93 -30.24
C GLY A 51 7.52 -37.83 -31.25
N SER A 52 7.39 -38.14 -32.54
CA SER A 52 6.96 -37.15 -33.54
C SER A 52 5.53 -36.66 -33.31
N LEU A 53 4.66 -37.51 -32.79
CA LEU A 53 3.29 -37.15 -32.42
C LEU A 53 3.27 -36.59 -31.00
N THR A 54 3.70 -37.37 -30.00
CA THR A 54 3.45 -37.09 -28.58
C THR A 54 4.40 -36.06 -27.97
N ALA A 55 5.62 -35.91 -28.51
CA ALA A 55 6.63 -35.00 -28.00
C ALA A 55 6.99 -33.88 -28.98
N LYS A 56 6.21 -33.70 -30.05
CA LYS A 56 6.43 -32.65 -31.05
C LYS A 56 5.11 -32.10 -31.61
N ASN A 57 4.44 -32.83 -32.50
CA ASN A 57 3.30 -32.27 -33.23
C ASN A 57 2.11 -31.94 -32.33
N LEU A 58 1.78 -32.80 -31.37
CA LEU A 58 0.67 -32.58 -30.44
C LEU A 58 0.93 -31.38 -29.50
N PRO A 59 2.02 -31.36 -28.71
CA PRO A 59 2.28 -30.22 -27.82
C PRO A 59 2.56 -28.90 -28.56
N LEU A 60 3.17 -28.93 -29.75
CA LEU A 60 3.42 -27.70 -30.52
C LEU A 60 2.24 -27.27 -31.39
N SER A 61 1.13 -28.01 -31.39
CA SER A 61 -0.07 -27.62 -32.14
C SER A 61 -0.80 -26.42 -31.52
N MET A 62 -0.59 -26.16 -30.22
CA MET A 62 -1.21 -25.07 -29.48
C MET A 62 -0.34 -24.71 -28.27
N PHE A 63 0.03 -23.44 -28.15
CA PHE A 63 0.81 -22.88 -27.03
C PHE A 63 0.55 -21.38 -26.93
N LEU A 64 0.88 -20.78 -25.79
CA LEU A 64 0.62 -19.37 -25.53
C LEU A 64 1.72 -18.46 -26.09
N GLU A 65 1.30 -17.36 -26.75
CA GLU A 65 2.20 -16.26 -27.14
C GLU A 65 2.37 -15.23 -26.02
N THR A 66 1.44 -15.19 -25.05
CA THR A 66 1.49 -14.33 -23.86
C THR A 66 1.14 -15.15 -22.62
N PRO A 67 1.86 -15.00 -21.48
CA PRO A 67 1.56 -15.74 -20.26
C PRO A 67 0.13 -15.50 -19.76
N ASP A 68 -0.55 -16.54 -19.29
CA ASP A 68 -1.91 -16.43 -18.75
C ASP A 68 -2.28 -17.64 -17.88
N LEU A 69 -3.20 -17.46 -16.91
CA LEU A 69 -3.66 -18.50 -15.96
C LEU A 69 -2.54 -19.31 -15.30
N GLY A 70 -1.38 -18.68 -15.05
CA GLY A 70 -0.20 -19.33 -14.46
C GLY A 70 0.67 -20.13 -15.44
N TYR A 71 0.33 -20.17 -16.73
CA TYR A 71 1.14 -20.79 -17.78
C TYR A 71 2.00 -19.73 -18.50
N PRO A 72 3.32 -19.94 -18.63
CA PRO A 72 4.19 -19.03 -19.37
C PRO A 72 3.99 -19.15 -20.90
N ALA A 73 4.33 -18.09 -21.63
CA ALA A 73 4.43 -18.12 -23.08
C ALA A 73 5.60 -19.00 -23.54
N TRP A 74 5.41 -19.76 -24.62
CA TRP A 74 6.47 -20.61 -25.16
C TRP A 74 7.40 -19.82 -26.08
N SER A 75 8.66 -19.69 -25.67
CA SER A 75 9.73 -19.03 -26.45
C SER A 75 10.72 -20.01 -27.08
N GLY A 76 10.52 -21.32 -26.90
CA GLY A 76 11.40 -22.36 -27.41
C GLY A 76 11.16 -22.74 -28.88
N PRO A 77 11.94 -23.69 -29.42
CA PRO A 77 11.81 -24.09 -30.82
C PRO A 77 10.46 -24.74 -31.14
N THR A 78 9.82 -24.33 -32.23
CA THR A 78 8.50 -24.82 -32.68
C THR A 78 8.59 -25.97 -33.71
N ASN A 79 9.79 -26.48 -33.97
CA ASN A 79 10.03 -27.52 -34.97
C ASN A 79 10.90 -28.69 -34.47
N LYS A 80 11.11 -28.80 -33.15
CA LYS A 80 11.90 -29.87 -32.51
C LYS A 80 11.05 -30.65 -31.50
N ASN A 81 11.55 -31.81 -31.08
CA ASN A 81 10.94 -32.52 -29.97
C ASN A 81 11.17 -31.74 -28.66
N VAL A 82 10.19 -31.74 -27.78
CA VAL A 82 10.16 -31.02 -26.50
C VAL A 82 10.16 -31.97 -25.31
N SER A 83 10.60 -31.51 -24.13
CA SER A 83 10.68 -32.37 -22.93
C SER A 83 9.30 -32.54 -22.26
N ASN A 84 9.12 -33.58 -21.44
CA ASN A 84 7.86 -33.75 -20.69
C ASN A 84 7.66 -32.58 -19.71
N SER A 85 8.75 -31.99 -19.21
CA SER A 85 8.70 -30.79 -18.38
C SER A 85 8.17 -29.59 -19.16
N ASP A 86 8.66 -29.36 -20.38
CA ASP A 86 8.20 -28.25 -21.23
C ASP A 86 6.73 -28.41 -21.63
N ILE A 87 6.31 -29.66 -21.90
CA ILE A 87 4.92 -29.98 -22.21
C ILE A 87 4.02 -29.64 -21.03
N LYS A 88 4.34 -30.13 -19.84
CA LYS A 88 3.55 -29.87 -18.64
C LYS A 88 3.55 -28.40 -18.22
N SER A 89 4.61 -27.66 -18.52
CA SER A 89 4.72 -26.26 -18.11
C SER A 89 4.03 -25.30 -19.07
N SER A 90 4.06 -25.55 -20.39
CA SER A 90 3.84 -24.46 -21.36
C SER A 90 3.32 -24.84 -22.75
N LEU A 91 3.15 -26.13 -23.07
CA LEU A 91 2.81 -26.58 -24.42
C LEU A 91 1.58 -27.49 -24.46
N GLY A 92 0.90 -27.49 -25.59
CA GLY A 92 -0.32 -28.26 -25.80
C GLY A 92 -1.51 -27.68 -25.06
N LEU A 93 -1.51 -26.35 -24.88
CA LEU A 93 -2.61 -25.63 -24.25
C LEU A 93 -2.81 -24.27 -24.93
N GLY A 94 -4.06 -23.84 -25.00
CA GLY A 94 -4.44 -22.54 -25.54
C GLY A 94 -5.52 -21.93 -24.66
N ILE A 95 -5.52 -20.60 -24.55
CA ILE A 95 -6.53 -19.88 -23.77
C ILE A 95 -7.28 -18.95 -24.72
N VAL A 96 -8.59 -19.17 -24.84
CA VAL A 96 -9.47 -18.35 -25.66
C VAL A 96 -10.24 -17.38 -24.77
N ARG A 97 -10.25 -16.12 -25.19
CA ARG A 97 -11.04 -15.03 -24.61
C ARG A 97 -11.95 -14.46 -25.71
N PHE A 98 -13.17 -14.05 -25.35
CA PHE A 98 -14.18 -13.62 -26.31
C PHE A 98 -14.28 -12.10 -26.49
N GLU A 99 -13.65 -11.31 -25.60
CA GLU A 99 -13.42 -9.88 -25.78
C GLU A 99 -11.92 -9.56 -25.72
N GLU A 100 -11.51 -8.56 -26.51
CA GLU A 100 -10.16 -8.02 -26.55
C GLU A 100 -9.82 -7.45 -25.17
N GLN A 101 -8.63 -7.82 -24.66
CA GLN A 101 -8.03 -7.48 -23.35
C GLN A 101 -8.99 -6.82 -22.32
N PRO A 102 -9.44 -7.53 -21.26
CA PRO A 102 -10.03 -6.83 -20.12
C PRO A 102 -9.00 -5.80 -19.63
N GLU A 103 -9.46 -4.60 -19.26
CA GLU A 103 -8.62 -3.64 -18.55
C GLU A 103 -7.85 -4.37 -17.43
N GLU A 104 -6.61 -3.93 -17.17
CA GLU A 104 -5.81 -4.45 -16.06
C GLU A 104 -6.73 -4.64 -14.84
N PRO A 105 -6.66 -5.81 -14.17
CA PRO A 105 -7.61 -6.13 -13.12
C PRO A 105 -7.75 -4.91 -12.23
N GLU A 106 -8.96 -4.33 -12.14
CA GLU A 106 -9.16 -3.19 -11.24
C GLU A 106 -8.70 -3.66 -9.87
N ILE A 107 -7.60 -3.06 -9.38
CA ILE A 107 -7.09 -3.31 -8.05
C ILE A 107 -8.14 -2.74 -7.11
N SER A 108 -9.10 -3.59 -6.74
CA SER A 108 -10.21 -3.21 -5.87
C SER A 108 -9.78 -3.12 -4.39
N THR A 109 -8.61 -3.67 -4.07
CA THR A 109 -8.01 -3.64 -2.74
C THR A 109 -6.52 -3.32 -2.85
N TYR A 110 -6.14 -2.16 -2.32
CA TYR A 110 -4.74 -1.78 -2.18
C TYR A 110 -4.24 -2.21 -0.80
N ASP A 111 -3.03 -2.77 -0.75
CA ASP A 111 -2.34 -3.07 0.51
C ASP A 111 -1.95 -1.77 1.24
N TYR A 112 -1.59 -0.75 0.46
CA TYR A 112 -1.23 0.58 0.96
C TYR A 112 -1.85 1.69 0.11
N GLU A 113 -2.29 2.74 0.79
CA GLU A 113 -2.61 4.02 0.16
C GLU A 113 -1.59 5.06 0.66
N TYR A 114 -0.75 5.55 -0.25
CA TYR A 114 0.29 6.53 0.03
C TYR A 114 -0.01 7.86 -0.64
N ARG A 115 0.71 8.91 -0.25
CA ARG A 115 0.54 10.26 -0.77
C ARG A 115 1.73 10.65 -1.62
N THR A 116 1.53 11.51 -2.61
CA THR A 116 2.62 12.00 -3.46
C THR A 116 3.73 12.64 -2.63
N ASN A 117 4.98 12.40 -3.04
CA ASN A 117 6.18 12.98 -2.46
C ASN A 117 6.25 12.88 -0.91
N THR A 118 6.04 11.68 -0.37
CA THR A 118 6.16 11.37 1.06
C THR A 118 7.16 10.25 1.30
N GLU A 119 7.85 10.29 2.44
CA GLU A 119 8.57 9.14 2.96
C GLU A 119 7.57 8.14 3.55
N VAL A 120 7.68 6.88 3.14
CA VAL A 120 6.77 5.81 3.59
C VAL A 120 7.56 4.61 4.09
N ILE A 121 6.87 3.72 4.81
CA ILE A 121 7.40 2.42 5.19
C ILE A 121 6.46 1.35 4.62
N THR A 122 7.04 0.46 3.84
CA THR A 122 6.36 -0.71 3.27
C THR A 122 6.93 -1.94 3.93
N ALA A 123 6.07 -2.83 4.43
CA ALA A 123 6.46 -4.01 5.18
C ALA A 123 5.78 -5.26 4.64
N VAL A 124 6.45 -6.40 4.77
CA VAL A 124 5.86 -7.73 4.59
C VAL A 124 6.16 -8.57 5.81
N GLU A 125 5.28 -9.51 6.10
CA GLU A 125 5.53 -10.56 7.06
C GLU A 125 6.18 -11.75 6.35
N VAL A 126 7.32 -12.18 6.88
CA VAL A 126 8.10 -13.31 6.37
C VAL A 126 7.93 -14.47 7.33
N SER A 127 7.65 -15.66 6.79
CA SER A 127 7.52 -16.88 7.59
C SER A 127 7.88 -18.13 6.78
N GLY A 128 8.03 -19.25 7.47
CA GLY A 128 8.36 -20.55 6.88
C GLY A 128 9.78 -21.00 7.23
N GLY A 129 9.88 -22.20 7.80
CA GLY A 129 11.10 -22.75 8.38
C GLY A 129 11.67 -21.91 9.52
N GLN A 130 12.80 -22.32 10.09
CA GLN A 130 13.63 -21.44 10.91
C GLN A 130 14.52 -20.58 10.01
N SER A 131 14.70 -19.31 10.35
CA SER A 131 15.73 -18.44 9.76
C SER A 131 16.70 -17.99 10.84
N ASP A 132 17.95 -18.41 10.72
CA ASP A 132 19.02 -18.15 11.67
C ASP A 132 20.30 -17.67 10.95
N PRO A 133 21.38 -17.31 11.65
CA PRO A 133 22.61 -16.85 11.02
C PRO A 133 23.33 -17.86 10.11
N ASP A 134 23.01 -19.17 10.19
CA ASP A 134 23.56 -20.18 9.27
C ASP A 134 22.77 -20.22 7.95
N ASP A 135 21.44 -20.11 8.03
CA ASP A 135 20.53 -20.08 6.88
C ASP A 135 19.65 -18.80 6.85
N PRO A 136 20.25 -17.60 6.66
CA PRO A 136 19.54 -16.33 6.83
C PRO A 136 18.56 -16.03 5.69
N VAL A 137 17.36 -15.56 6.04
CA VAL A 137 16.43 -14.99 5.08
C VAL A 137 16.84 -13.57 4.67
N THR A 138 16.74 -13.30 3.37
CA THR A 138 16.88 -11.97 2.78
C THR A 138 15.65 -11.65 1.94
N VAL A 139 15.07 -10.48 2.16
CA VAL A 139 13.92 -9.96 1.41
C VAL A 139 14.37 -8.82 0.51
N ARG A 140 13.90 -8.79 -0.73
CA ARG A 140 14.16 -7.72 -1.69
C ARG A 140 12.85 -7.13 -2.16
N PHE A 141 12.72 -5.82 -2.06
CA PHE A 141 11.60 -5.05 -2.58
C PHE A 141 12.04 -4.34 -3.84
N HIS A 142 11.29 -4.53 -4.93
CA HIS A 142 11.51 -3.87 -6.21
C HIS A 142 10.52 -2.71 -6.34
N ILE A 143 11.01 -1.49 -6.08
CA ILE A 143 10.18 -0.29 -5.99
C ILE A 143 10.75 0.74 -6.98
N ASP A 144 9.92 1.13 -7.95
CA ASP A 144 10.25 2.16 -8.95
C ASP A 144 11.65 1.96 -9.60
N GLY A 145 11.92 0.73 -10.04
CA GLY A 145 13.20 0.34 -10.65
C GLY A 145 14.39 0.24 -9.68
N THR A 146 14.19 0.54 -8.39
CA THR A 146 15.21 0.40 -7.33
C THR A 146 14.96 -0.86 -6.51
N THR A 147 16.04 -1.58 -6.20
CA THR A 147 15.96 -2.77 -5.33
C THR A 147 16.41 -2.43 -3.92
N TYR A 148 15.51 -2.56 -2.95
CA TYR A 148 15.79 -2.41 -1.52
C TYR A 148 15.96 -3.79 -0.90
N THR A 149 17.07 -4.03 -0.19
CA THR A 149 17.39 -5.33 0.40
C THR A 149 17.35 -5.26 1.92
N VAL A 150 16.58 -6.16 2.53
CA VAL A 150 16.55 -6.42 3.97
C VAL A 150 17.21 -7.78 4.20
N SER A 151 18.46 -7.77 4.62
CA SER A 151 19.21 -8.99 4.97
C SER A 151 19.00 -9.37 6.43
N ASN A 152 19.36 -10.61 6.78
CA ASN A 152 19.44 -11.09 8.16
C ASN A 152 18.09 -11.00 8.88
N VAL A 153 17.03 -11.43 8.19
CA VAL A 153 15.68 -11.51 8.76
C VAL A 153 15.56 -12.85 9.48
N TYR A 154 15.60 -12.84 10.80
CA TYR A 154 15.62 -14.05 11.62
C TYR A 154 14.27 -14.32 12.29
N TYR A 155 13.97 -15.60 12.53
CA TYR A 155 12.81 -16.05 13.31
C TYR A 155 12.93 -17.56 13.59
N PRO A 156 12.42 -18.04 14.74
CA PRO A 156 12.40 -19.47 15.07
C PRO A 156 11.40 -20.24 14.21
N ASP A 157 11.55 -21.57 14.15
CA ASP A 157 10.60 -22.43 13.43
C ASP A 157 9.16 -22.27 13.98
N GLY A 158 8.22 -22.03 13.07
CA GLY A 158 6.81 -21.82 13.40
C GLY A 158 6.40 -20.37 13.71
N ASP A 159 7.35 -19.42 13.72
CA ASP A 159 7.09 -17.99 13.91
C ASP A 159 7.31 -17.18 12.62
N SER A 160 7.16 -15.86 12.72
CA SER A 160 7.32 -14.89 11.63
C SER A 160 8.12 -13.65 12.05
N GLN A 161 8.56 -12.88 11.06
CA GLN A 161 9.26 -11.62 11.23
C GLN A 161 8.81 -10.59 10.19
N LEU A 162 8.54 -9.36 10.62
CA LEU A 162 8.34 -8.23 9.70
C LEU A 162 9.69 -7.85 9.06
N ALA A 163 9.69 -7.71 7.74
CA ALA A 163 10.74 -7.07 6.96
C ALA A 163 10.18 -5.82 6.29
N TRP A 164 10.89 -4.70 6.37
CA TRP A 164 10.38 -3.43 5.84
C TRP A 164 11.47 -2.56 5.23
N VAL A 165 11.04 -1.66 4.36
CA VAL A 165 11.90 -0.68 3.71
C VAL A 165 11.31 0.72 3.84
N ARG A 166 12.20 1.70 3.93
CA ARG A 166 11.86 3.13 3.90
C ARG A 166 12.25 3.70 2.55
N TRP A 167 11.31 4.37 1.90
CA TRP A 167 11.50 4.96 0.58
C TRP A 167 10.61 6.19 0.39
N THR A 168 10.78 6.93 -0.70
CA THR A 168 10.01 8.14 -1.01
C THR A 168 9.11 7.88 -2.20
N THR A 169 7.83 8.17 -2.06
CA THR A 169 6.84 8.00 -3.13
C THR A 169 7.05 8.98 -4.28
N PRO A 170 6.67 8.58 -5.51
CA PRO A 170 6.56 9.46 -6.67
C PRO A 170 5.81 10.77 -6.40
N ASP A 171 6.09 11.79 -7.20
CA ASP A 171 5.46 13.10 -7.14
C ASP A 171 4.10 13.16 -7.84
N GLU A 172 3.80 12.23 -8.74
CA GLU A 172 2.52 12.14 -9.45
C GLU A 172 1.64 10.98 -8.93
N PRO A 173 0.31 11.16 -8.87
CA PRO A 173 -0.63 10.08 -8.55
C PRO A 173 -0.54 8.93 -9.54
N GLN A 174 -0.50 7.71 -9.01
CA GLN A 174 -0.50 6.49 -9.81
C GLN A 174 -0.77 5.27 -8.94
N ASP A 175 -1.24 4.20 -9.57
CA ASP A 175 -1.22 2.87 -8.98
C ASP A 175 0.13 2.23 -9.26
N MET A 176 0.69 1.60 -8.23
CA MET A 176 2.03 1.02 -8.29
C MET A 176 2.02 -0.39 -7.72
N THR A 177 2.79 -1.27 -8.34
CA THR A 177 3.01 -2.62 -7.85
C THR A 177 4.47 -2.77 -7.41
N ILE A 178 4.66 -3.30 -6.19
CA ILE A 178 5.97 -3.63 -5.64
C ILE A 178 6.11 -5.14 -5.63
N ASP A 179 7.11 -5.64 -6.36
CA ASP A 179 7.46 -7.06 -6.34
C ASP A 179 8.41 -7.35 -5.17
N VAL A 180 8.18 -8.47 -4.49
CA VAL A 180 8.92 -8.89 -3.31
C VAL A 180 9.51 -10.28 -3.53
N ASP A 181 10.84 -10.35 -3.54
CA ASP A 181 11.60 -11.59 -3.64
C ASP A 181 12.17 -12.00 -2.29
N VAL A 182 11.99 -13.26 -1.93
CA VAL A 182 12.56 -13.85 -0.70
C VAL A 182 13.57 -14.92 -1.08
N SER A 183 14.76 -14.86 -0.49
CA SER A 183 15.77 -15.91 -0.58
C SER A 183 16.11 -16.44 0.81
N GLY A 184 16.19 -17.76 0.95
CA GLY A 184 16.38 -18.45 2.24
C GLY A 184 15.25 -19.45 2.50
N PRO A 185 15.12 -19.96 3.74
CA PRO A 185 14.10 -20.95 4.10
C PRO A 185 12.66 -20.41 4.15
N GLY A 186 12.47 -19.10 4.05
CA GLY A 186 11.17 -18.41 4.20
C GLY A 186 10.45 -18.02 2.91
N SER A 187 9.23 -17.50 3.10
CA SER A 187 8.37 -16.92 2.06
C SER A 187 7.58 -15.73 2.60
N ALA A 188 7.13 -14.85 1.71
CA ALA A 188 6.30 -13.69 2.03
C ALA A 188 5.31 -13.43 0.88
N GLN A 189 4.43 -12.45 1.07
CA GLN A 189 3.60 -11.91 -0.02
C GLN A 189 4.50 -11.42 -1.16
N ALA A 190 4.31 -11.96 -2.36
CA ALA A 190 5.18 -11.70 -3.51
C ALA A 190 4.91 -10.34 -4.19
N THR A 191 3.72 -9.78 -3.99
CA THR A 191 3.28 -8.56 -4.70
C THR A 191 2.49 -7.68 -3.75
N ILE A 192 2.84 -6.40 -3.68
CA ILE A 192 2.15 -5.38 -2.89
C ILE A 192 1.59 -4.34 -3.86
N HIS A 193 0.29 -4.09 -3.78
CA HIS A 193 -0.39 -3.06 -4.55
C HIS A 193 -0.52 -1.79 -3.74
N CYS A 194 0.03 -0.70 -4.25
CA CYS A 194 0.00 0.61 -3.62
C CYS A 194 -0.77 1.60 -4.50
N LYS A 195 -1.63 2.40 -3.88
CA LYS A 195 -2.26 3.56 -4.53
C LYS A 195 -1.57 4.83 -4.06
N ILE A 196 -1.03 5.62 -4.97
CA ILE A 196 -0.45 6.94 -4.67
C ILE A 196 -1.49 8.00 -5.05
N VAL A 197 -1.98 8.74 -4.06
CA VAL A 197 -2.98 9.80 -4.23
C VAL A 197 -2.39 11.18 -3.99
N ASP A 198 -2.86 12.18 -4.73
CA ASP A 198 -2.61 13.58 -4.41
C ASP A 198 -3.74 14.12 -3.53
N LEU A 199 -3.37 14.87 -2.51
CA LEU A 199 -4.31 15.56 -1.61
C LEU A 199 -4.56 17.01 -2.05
N ASP A 200 -3.78 17.53 -2.99
CA ASP A 200 -3.83 18.90 -3.49
C ASP A 200 -4.79 19.09 -4.69
N GLU A 201 -5.77 18.20 -4.85
CA GLU A 201 -6.77 18.27 -5.92
C GLU A 201 -7.97 19.18 -5.60
N ASN A 202 -7.94 19.92 -4.49
CA ASN A 202 -9.09 20.67 -3.97
C ASN A 202 -8.77 22.15 -3.67
N PRO A 203 -8.68 23.02 -4.71
CA PRO A 203 -8.37 24.42 -4.51
C PRO A 203 -9.48 25.11 -3.69
N PRO A 204 -9.12 26.05 -2.79
CA PRO A 204 -10.11 26.71 -1.94
C PRO A 204 -11.19 27.41 -2.76
N PRO A 205 -12.46 27.39 -2.35
CA PRO A 205 -13.51 28.10 -3.08
C PRO A 205 -13.28 29.61 -3.03
N ASN A 206 -13.64 30.30 -4.11
CA ASN A 206 -13.57 31.75 -4.17
C ASN A 206 -14.62 32.38 -3.24
N PRO A 207 -14.20 33.14 -2.20
CA PRO A 207 -15.15 33.84 -1.33
C PRO A 207 -15.75 35.03 -2.06
N VAL A 208 -17.05 34.97 -2.35
CA VAL A 208 -17.79 36.09 -2.98
C VAL A 208 -18.70 36.78 -1.98
N ALA A 209 -18.81 38.10 -2.09
CA ALA A 209 -19.53 38.94 -1.13
C ALA A 209 -21.05 38.73 -1.13
N ASP A 210 -21.57 38.08 -2.17
CA ASP A 210 -22.98 37.78 -2.42
C ASP A 210 -23.30 36.28 -2.26
N ASP A 211 -22.35 35.48 -1.75
CA ASP A 211 -22.58 34.08 -1.44
C ASP A 211 -23.73 33.93 -0.42
N ARG A 212 -24.57 32.90 -0.60
CA ARG A 212 -25.77 32.69 0.22
C ARG A 212 -26.17 31.22 0.27
N ASN A 213 -26.40 30.72 1.48
CA ASN A 213 -26.99 29.40 1.72
C ASN A 213 -27.99 29.45 2.89
N ASP A 214 -29.21 29.87 2.60
CA ASP A 214 -30.27 30.00 3.63
C ASP A 214 -30.74 28.66 4.20
N SER A 215 -30.44 27.56 3.51
CA SER A 215 -30.78 26.20 3.93
C SER A 215 -29.71 25.53 4.78
N PHE A 216 -28.60 26.22 5.06
CA PHE A 216 -27.50 25.62 5.80
C PHE A 216 -27.92 25.21 7.21
N THR A 217 -27.54 23.99 7.57
CA THR A 217 -27.66 23.46 8.92
C THR A 217 -26.33 22.84 9.31
N PRO A 218 -25.76 23.17 10.49
CA PRO A 218 -24.51 22.58 10.94
C PRO A 218 -24.60 21.05 11.01
N SER A 219 -23.64 20.38 10.38
CA SER A 219 -23.46 18.94 10.51
C SER A 219 -22.62 18.62 11.75
N PRO A 220 -22.81 17.45 12.40
CA PRO A 220 -21.93 17.02 13.46
C PRO A 220 -20.49 16.85 12.93
N VAL A 221 -19.51 17.19 13.75
CA VAL A 221 -18.11 16.96 13.44
C VAL A 221 -17.88 15.44 13.26
N PRO A 222 -17.24 14.99 12.17
CA PRO A 222 -17.00 13.58 11.96
C PRO A 222 -16.02 12.98 12.97
N ASP A 223 -16.29 11.74 13.35
CA ASP A 223 -15.40 10.91 14.15
C ASP A 223 -14.58 10.00 13.21
N ARG A 224 -13.33 10.39 12.93
CA ARG A 224 -12.44 9.65 12.02
C ARG A 224 -11.62 8.62 12.81
N PRO A 225 -11.40 7.41 12.28
CA PRO A 225 -10.59 6.40 12.94
C PRO A 225 -9.17 6.89 13.21
N GLU A 226 -8.72 6.72 14.44
CA GLU A 226 -7.38 7.09 14.86
C GLU A 226 -6.51 5.86 15.09
N LYS A 227 -5.22 6.01 14.81
CA LYS A 227 -4.19 5.07 15.22
C LYS A 227 -3.01 5.85 15.77
N THR A 228 -3.00 6.07 17.08
CA THR A 228 -2.02 6.93 17.73
C THR A 228 -0.77 6.18 18.18
N SER A 229 -0.76 4.85 18.11
CA SER A 229 0.41 4.03 18.41
C SER A 229 0.47 2.75 17.59
N ALA A 230 1.68 2.20 17.47
CA ALA A 230 1.95 0.93 16.83
C ALA A 230 3.08 0.21 17.57
N GLN A 231 3.06 -1.11 17.48
CA GLN A 231 4.07 -2.00 18.08
C GLN A 231 4.47 -3.05 17.05
N TRP A 232 5.73 -3.44 17.08
CA TRP A 232 6.28 -4.51 16.25
C TRP A 232 7.42 -5.20 17.00
N THR A 233 7.83 -6.36 16.50
CA THR A 233 8.86 -7.18 17.12
C THR A 233 9.97 -7.51 16.15
N ILE A 234 11.15 -7.80 16.70
CA ILE A 234 12.30 -8.33 15.96
C ILE A 234 12.87 -9.50 16.74
N TRP A 235 13.08 -10.64 16.09
CA TRP A 235 13.83 -11.75 16.66
C TRP A 235 15.34 -11.48 16.58
N ASP A 236 16.03 -11.63 17.72
CA ASP A 236 17.48 -11.52 17.82
C ASP A 236 18.06 -12.91 18.16
N PRO A 237 18.80 -13.55 17.23
CA PRO A 237 19.36 -14.87 17.45
C PRO A 237 20.64 -14.81 18.29
N TRP A 238 20.84 -15.81 19.14
CA TRP A 238 22.08 -16.02 19.87
C TRP A 238 22.48 -17.50 19.92
N TRP A 239 23.78 -17.77 19.95
CA TRP A 239 24.30 -19.13 19.91
C TRP A 239 24.35 -19.72 21.32
N GLN A 240 23.59 -20.80 21.55
CA GLN A 240 23.66 -21.58 22.77
C GLN A 240 24.74 -22.65 22.61
N GLU A 241 25.90 -22.44 23.22
CA GLU A 241 27.01 -23.39 23.17
C GLU A 241 26.65 -24.72 23.86
N TYR A 242 27.08 -25.83 23.25
CA TYR A 242 26.97 -27.17 23.82
C TYR A 242 28.21 -27.99 23.46
N TRP A 243 29.26 -27.84 24.26
CA TRP A 243 30.54 -28.51 24.04
C TRP A 243 30.50 -29.99 24.44
N VAL A 244 30.77 -30.86 23.47
CA VAL A 244 30.85 -32.31 23.65
C VAL A 244 32.29 -32.77 23.37
N TRP A 245 32.83 -33.60 24.25
CA TRP A 245 34.14 -34.24 24.05
C TRP A 245 34.00 -35.43 23.12
N HIS A 246 34.82 -35.47 22.06
CA HIS A 246 34.93 -36.59 21.14
C HIS A 246 36.34 -37.17 21.20
N GLY A 247 36.47 -38.37 21.75
CA GLY A 247 37.74 -39.08 21.90
C GLY A 247 37.73 -40.02 23.09
N ASP A 248 38.85 -40.71 23.30
CA ASP A 248 39.11 -41.46 24.54
C ASP A 248 39.87 -40.59 25.55
N ASP A 249 40.29 -41.18 26.67
CA ASP A 249 40.98 -40.46 27.75
C ASP A 249 42.41 -40.01 27.37
N GLU A 250 42.96 -40.46 26.22
CA GLU A 250 44.33 -40.20 25.78
C GLU A 250 44.41 -39.35 24.51
N ASP A 251 43.43 -39.42 23.61
CA ASP A 251 43.34 -38.61 22.38
C ASP A 251 41.88 -38.19 22.06
N GLY A 252 41.59 -36.88 22.14
CA GLY A 252 40.28 -36.32 21.81
C GLY A 252 40.24 -34.81 21.58
N TYR A 253 39.09 -34.30 21.16
CA TYR A 253 38.83 -32.87 20.96
C TYR A 253 37.43 -32.47 21.40
N TRP A 254 37.27 -31.20 21.80
CA TRP A 254 35.96 -30.61 22.06
C TRP A 254 35.33 -30.15 20.74
N CYS A 255 34.08 -30.54 20.51
CA CYS A 255 33.27 -30.08 19.39
C CYS A 255 32.03 -29.39 19.95
N ASP A 256 31.69 -28.22 19.44
CA ASP A 256 30.45 -27.53 19.79
C ASP A 256 29.29 -28.12 18.98
N HIS A 257 28.28 -28.63 19.68
CA HIS A 257 27.01 -29.13 19.15
C HIS A 257 25.87 -28.20 19.56
N GLY A 258 26.17 -26.91 19.73
CA GLY A 258 25.22 -25.87 20.05
C GLY A 258 24.14 -25.66 18.99
N TRP A 259 23.21 -24.77 19.28
CA TRP A 259 22.11 -24.40 18.39
C TRP A 259 21.76 -22.92 18.56
N TRP A 260 21.00 -22.38 17.60
CA TRP A 260 20.47 -21.02 17.69
C TRP A 260 19.23 -20.98 18.59
N GLU A 261 19.25 -20.07 19.56
CA GLU A 261 18.11 -19.64 20.35
C GLU A 261 17.75 -18.19 19.96
N PHE A 262 16.53 -17.75 20.29
CA PHE A 262 16.01 -16.45 19.84
C PHE A 262 15.39 -15.66 20.97
N ASP A 263 15.81 -14.41 21.12
CA ASP A 263 15.14 -13.44 21.97
C ASP A 263 14.18 -12.56 21.14
N LEU A 264 13.07 -12.13 21.74
CA LEU A 264 12.06 -11.30 21.07
C LEU A 264 12.12 -9.85 21.56
N ASP A 265 12.74 -9.00 20.76
CA ASP A 265 12.75 -7.57 20.98
C ASP A 265 11.40 -6.94 20.63
N ARG A 266 10.99 -5.97 21.45
CA ARG A 266 9.71 -5.26 21.29
C ARG A 266 9.95 -3.78 21.06
N TYR A 267 9.41 -3.28 19.96
CA TYR A 267 9.50 -1.89 19.57
C TYR A 267 8.12 -1.25 19.54
N SER A 268 8.09 0.07 19.69
CA SER A 268 6.85 0.84 19.65
C SER A 268 7.09 2.25 19.16
N ALA A 269 6.02 2.82 18.59
CA ALA A 269 5.95 4.22 18.26
C ALA A 269 4.60 4.81 18.67
N SER A 270 4.59 6.11 18.96
CA SER A 270 3.39 6.89 19.23
C SER A 270 3.43 8.26 18.57
N LEU A 271 2.25 8.72 18.18
CA LEU A 271 1.99 10.01 17.57
C LEU A 271 1.08 10.83 18.51
N SER A 272 1.53 12.04 18.84
CA SER A 272 0.72 13.06 19.51
C SER A 272 0.65 14.27 18.61
N ALA A 273 -0.55 14.81 18.40
CA ALA A 273 -0.74 16.01 17.59
C ALA A 273 -1.76 16.94 18.23
N ASP A 274 -1.60 18.22 17.96
CA ASP A 274 -2.47 19.30 18.41
C ASP A 274 -2.72 20.24 17.23
N MET A 275 -3.92 20.83 17.18
CA MET A 275 -4.27 21.87 16.21
C MET A 275 -4.74 23.13 16.92
N GLU A 276 -4.49 24.27 16.29
CA GLU A 276 -4.98 25.56 16.72
C GLU A 276 -5.48 26.32 15.50
N ILE A 277 -6.72 26.80 15.55
CA ILE A 277 -7.28 27.72 14.57
C ILE A 277 -7.42 29.10 15.20
N THR A 278 -7.07 30.13 14.42
CA THR A 278 -7.11 31.53 14.87
C THR A 278 -7.72 32.42 13.81
N PRO A 279 -8.41 33.52 14.20
CA PRO A 279 -8.84 34.51 13.23
C PRO A 279 -7.63 35.07 12.48
N ASP A 280 -7.78 35.29 11.18
CA ASP A 280 -6.67 35.81 10.38
C ASP A 280 -6.21 37.18 10.89
N GLU A 281 -4.90 37.43 10.95
CA GLU A 281 -4.37 38.71 11.47
C GLU A 281 -4.86 39.94 10.71
N LYS A 282 -5.36 39.78 9.47
CA LYS A 282 -5.98 40.87 8.68
C LYS A 282 -7.48 40.99 8.90
N ASN A 283 -8.08 40.14 9.71
CA ASN A 283 -9.47 40.23 10.10
C ASN A 283 -9.66 41.40 11.09
N PRO A 284 -10.32 42.50 10.70
CA PRO A 284 -10.52 43.65 11.57
C PRO A 284 -11.52 43.39 12.71
N THR A 285 -12.26 42.29 12.65
CA THR A 285 -13.31 41.90 13.59
C THR A 285 -12.81 40.93 14.64
N ALA A 286 -11.57 40.46 14.52
CA ALA A 286 -10.96 39.49 15.41
C ALA A 286 -10.87 40.04 16.85
N SER A 287 -11.39 39.26 17.80
CA SER A 287 -11.27 39.53 19.23
C SER A 287 -11.04 38.22 19.98
N GLY A 288 -9.77 37.94 20.29
CA GLY A 288 -9.37 36.64 20.83
C GLY A 288 -9.75 35.52 19.86
N ASN A 289 -10.56 34.56 20.33
CA ASN A 289 -11.05 33.44 19.53
C ASN A 289 -12.44 33.71 18.90
N SER A 290 -12.78 34.97 18.66
CA SER A 290 -14.05 35.37 18.04
C SER A 290 -13.83 36.26 16.83
N MET A 291 -14.73 36.17 15.85
CA MET A 291 -14.74 36.99 14.64
C MET A 291 -16.14 37.06 14.01
N LYS A 292 -16.34 37.95 13.04
CA LYS A 292 -17.49 37.88 12.12
C LYS A 292 -17.24 36.84 11.04
N SER A 293 -18.31 36.27 10.49
CA SER A 293 -18.23 35.42 9.28
C SER A 293 -17.86 36.25 8.05
N GLY A 294 -17.36 35.59 6.99
CA GLY A 294 -16.85 36.26 5.79
C GLY A 294 -15.36 36.63 5.83
N TYR A 295 -14.70 36.36 6.95
CA TYR A 295 -13.27 36.63 7.14
C TYR A 295 -12.45 35.34 7.21
N GLY A 296 -11.13 35.50 7.10
CA GLY A 296 -10.17 34.42 7.09
C GLY A 296 -9.91 33.77 8.45
N VAL A 297 -9.60 32.49 8.43
CA VAL A 297 -9.15 31.65 9.55
C VAL A 297 -7.81 31.03 9.17
N ASN A 298 -6.81 31.17 10.04
CA ASN A 298 -5.54 30.48 9.93
C ASN A 298 -5.57 29.20 10.77
N GLN A 299 -4.73 28.23 10.41
CA GLN A 299 -4.54 27.01 11.17
C GLN A 299 -3.07 26.64 11.28
N VAL A 300 -2.70 26.14 12.46
CA VAL A 300 -1.43 25.47 12.72
C VAL A 300 -1.71 24.07 13.27
N VAL A 301 -0.99 23.07 12.77
CA VAL A 301 -0.92 21.72 13.36
C VAL A 301 0.50 21.50 13.83
N THR A 302 0.65 21.00 15.05
CA THR A 302 1.94 20.54 15.58
C THR A 302 1.84 19.09 15.98
N ALA A 303 2.86 18.31 15.67
CA ALA A 303 2.90 16.90 16.01
C ALA A 303 4.27 16.48 16.53
N ARG A 304 4.26 15.45 17.38
CA ARG A 304 5.42 14.78 17.94
C ARG A 304 5.31 13.28 17.74
N VAL A 305 6.40 12.69 17.24
CA VAL A 305 6.55 11.25 17.07
C VAL A 305 7.59 10.76 18.08
N SER A 306 7.21 9.79 18.90
CA SER A 306 8.11 9.06 19.81
C SER A 306 8.25 7.65 19.31
N SER A 307 9.47 7.13 19.24
CA SER A 307 9.74 5.76 18.78
C SER A 307 10.95 5.17 19.50
N SER A 308 10.88 3.90 19.87
CA SER A 308 12.02 3.13 20.36
C SER A 308 12.99 2.72 19.26
N GLN A 309 12.60 2.81 17.98
CA GLN A 309 13.43 2.55 16.81
C GLN A 309 13.18 3.60 15.73
N ARG A 310 13.89 4.74 15.84
CA ARG A 310 13.66 5.92 14.98
C ARG A 310 13.86 5.66 13.49
N SER A 311 14.74 4.73 13.12
CA SER A 311 14.98 4.36 11.72
C SER A 311 13.76 3.69 11.07
N ALA A 312 12.91 3.06 11.88
CA ALA A 312 11.69 2.38 11.46
C ALA A 312 10.44 3.28 11.58
N THR A 313 10.60 4.60 11.66
CA THR A 313 9.46 5.52 11.72
C THR A 313 9.70 6.74 10.85
N THR A 314 8.64 7.26 10.23
CA THR A 314 8.66 8.56 9.55
C THR A 314 8.16 9.67 10.47
N ALA A 315 8.43 10.91 10.11
CA ALA A 315 7.74 12.04 10.71
C ALA A 315 6.28 12.08 10.23
N LEU A 316 5.46 12.92 10.87
CA LEU A 316 4.15 13.27 10.33
C LEU A 316 4.33 14.17 9.09
N GLN A 317 3.62 13.87 8.00
CA GLN A 317 3.85 14.55 6.72
C GLN A 317 2.64 15.27 6.15
N ASN A 318 1.41 14.84 6.45
CA ASN A 318 0.21 15.47 5.88
C ASN A 318 -0.85 15.74 6.95
N ALA A 319 -1.60 16.81 6.73
CA ALA A 319 -2.79 17.14 7.49
C ALA A 319 -3.83 17.77 6.56
N VAL A 320 -5.07 17.34 6.68
CA VAL A 320 -6.17 17.73 5.81
C VAL A 320 -7.34 18.22 6.65
N SER A 321 -7.77 19.46 6.41
CA SER A 321 -8.85 20.09 7.19
C SER A 321 -10.15 20.14 6.41
N TYR A 322 -11.23 19.78 7.10
CA TYR A 322 -12.60 19.78 6.63
C TYR A 322 -13.40 20.83 7.40
N PHE A 323 -14.37 21.43 6.72
CA PHE A 323 -15.06 22.62 7.22
C PHE A 323 -16.58 22.42 7.31
N PRO A 324 -17.24 23.08 8.28
CA PRO A 324 -18.66 22.87 8.57
C PRO A 324 -19.58 23.29 7.42
N GLU A 325 -19.23 24.32 6.66
CA GLU A 325 -20.01 24.80 5.50
C GLU A 325 -20.10 23.79 4.36
N PHE A 326 -19.21 22.78 4.35
CA PHE A 326 -19.19 21.67 3.39
C PHE A 326 -19.62 20.35 4.03
N ASN A 327 -20.28 20.43 5.20
CA ASN A 327 -20.66 19.26 6.01
C ASN A 327 -19.50 18.32 6.34
N TYR A 328 -18.27 18.81 6.28
CA TYR A 328 -17.04 18.02 6.43
C TYR A 328 -16.82 16.90 5.40
N GLU A 329 -17.48 16.97 4.23
CA GLU A 329 -17.45 15.94 3.19
C GLU A 329 -16.84 16.45 1.88
N SER A 330 -17.49 17.42 1.23
CA SER A 330 -17.23 17.73 -0.18
C SER A 330 -15.97 18.56 -0.44
N PHE A 331 -15.37 19.12 0.59
CA PHE A 331 -14.22 20.01 0.46
C PHE A 331 -13.25 19.85 1.63
N TRP A 332 -11.96 19.90 1.30
CA TRP A 332 -10.89 19.95 2.29
C TRP A 332 -9.77 20.88 1.86
N ARG A 333 -8.95 21.29 2.84
CA ARG A 333 -7.69 22.00 2.59
C ARG A 333 -6.51 21.21 3.09
N LEU A 334 -5.52 21.04 2.21
CA LEU A 334 -4.23 20.49 2.57
C LEU A 334 -3.38 21.55 3.30
N LEU A 335 -2.59 21.08 4.27
CA LEU A 335 -1.63 21.89 4.99
C LEU A 335 -0.21 21.66 4.43
N ASP A 336 0.52 22.77 4.23
CA ASP A 336 1.93 22.80 3.90
C ASP A 336 2.80 22.37 5.08
N ARG A 337 3.87 21.65 4.74
CA ARG A 337 4.94 21.21 5.65
C ARG A 337 5.88 22.38 5.98
N ILE A 338 5.54 23.18 6.99
CA ILE A 338 6.35 24.37 7.36
C ILE A 338 7.70 23.99 7.96
N SER A 339 7.71 22.98 8.82
CA SER A 339 8.96 22.42 9.35
C SER A 339 8.76 20.96 9.73
N ILE A 340 9.59 20.07 9.19
CA ILE A 340 9.59 18.65 9.51
C ILE A 340 10.97 18.19 9.96
N SER A 341 10.98 17.38 11.00
CA SER A 341 12.11 16.64 11.52
C SER A 341 11.65 15.23 11.86
N SER A 342 12.59 14.31 12.10
CA SER A 342 12.27 12.90 12.39
C SER A 342 11.33 12.66 13.58
N SER A 343 11.16 13.62 14.49
CA SER A 343 10.29 13.48 15.67
C SER A 343 9.29 14.61 15.87
N SER A 344 9.28 15.63 15.00
CA SER A 344 8.42 16.80 15.15
C SER A 344 8.06 17.39 13.80
N SER A 345 6.78 17.72 13.64
CA SER A 345 6.25 18.36 12.45
C SER A 345 5.41 19.57 12.82
N ARG A 346 5.47 20.61 11.97
CA ARG A 346 4.59 21.78 12.03
C ARG A 346 4.03 22.03 10.64
N LEU A 347 2.71 22.06 10.54
CA LEU A 347 1.99 22.26 9.30
C LEU A 347 1.06 23.46 9.43
N GLU A 348 0.81 24.15 8.33
CA GLU A 348 -0.14 25.28 8.23
C GLU A 348 -0.89 25.17 6.92
N PHE A 349 -2.06 25.82 6.78
CA PHE A 349 -2.74 25.83 5.48
C PHE A 349 -1.81 26.21 4.34
N GLN A 350 -1.99 25.57 3.19
CA GLN A 350 -1.45 26.08 1.94
C GLN A 350 -1.89 27.53 1.72
N LYS A 351 -1.13 28.25 0.89
CA LYS A 351 -1.49 29.61 0.52
C LYS A 351 -2.82 29.61 -0.26
N ASN A 352 -3.70 30.54 0.07
CA ASN A 352 -4.97 30.69 -0.61
C ASN A 352 -4.80 31.66 -1.79
N GLU A 353 -5.06 31.19 -3.00
CA GLU A 353 -4.95 32.00 -4.23
C GLU A 353 -5.91 33.20 -4.26
N TYR A 354 -7.06 33.11 -3.58
CA TYR A 354 -8.04 34.18 -3.47
C TYR A 354 -7.70 35.21 -2.38
N SER A 355 -6.68 34.96 -1.57
CA SER A 355 -6.22 35.96 -0.61
C SER A 355 -5.43 37.05 -1.34
N THR A 356 -5.90 38.30 -1.28
CA THR A 356 -5.20 39.50 -1.77
C THR A 356 -3.74 39.61 -1.28
N TYR A 357 -3.44 39.08 -0.10
CA TYR A 357 -2.12 39.10 0.52
C TYR A 357 -1.35 37.76 0.44
N ASN A 358 -1.81 36.81 -0.39
CA ASN A 358 -1.24 35.46 -0.53
C ASN A 358 -1.04 34.73 0.82
N ARG A 359 -2.04 34.84 1.70
CA ARG A 359 -2.03 34.32 3.07
C ARG A 359 -2.49 32.86 3.14
N ARG A 360 -2.06 32.18 4.19
CA ARG A 360 -2.40 30.79 4.54
C ARG A 360 -3.75 30.71 5.25
N THR A 361 -4.80 31.20 4.61
CA THR A 361 -6.08 31.49 5.27
C THR A 361 -7.25 30.82 4.57
N HIS A 362 -8.22 30.32 5.31
CA HIS A 362 -9.49 29.81 4.80
C HIS A 362 -10.58 30.84 5.09
N PHE A 363 -11.34 31.25 4.08
CA PHE A 363 -12.40 32.22 4.29
C PHE A 363 -13.69 31.52 4.68
N THR A 364 -14.25 31.91 5.84
CA THR A 364 -15.58 31.47 6.24
C THR A 364 -16.64 32.07 5.31
N PRO A 365 -17.72 31.35 4.96
CA PRO A 365 -18.81 31.93 4.18
C PRO A 365 -19.48 33.07 4.93
N ILE A 366 -19.88 34.13 4.24
CA ILE A 366 -20.53 35.31 4.87
C ILE A 366 -21.85 34.91 5.54
N TRP A 367 -22.59 33.98 4.95
CA TRP A 367 -23.87 33.49 5.47
C TRP A 367 -23.72 32.53 6.66
N TYR A 368 -22.50 32.15 7.07
CA TYR A 368 -22.33 31.23 8.19
C TYR A 368 -22.92 31.83 9.47
N PRO A 369 -23.75 31.08 10.23
CA PRO A 369 -24.50 31.62 11.36
C PRO A 369 -23.61 31.90 12.57
N ASP A 370 -24.12 32.76 13.46
CA ASP A 370 -23.53 32.96 14.79
C ASP A 370 -23.44 31.65 15.57
N GLY A 371 -22.30 31.42 16.21
CA GLY A 371 -22.06 30.22 17.01
C GLY A 371 -20.65 29.66 16.83
N SER A 372 -20.51 28.36 17.09
CA SER A 372 -19.24 27.66 16.95
C SER A 372 -18.91 27.40 15.48
N TYR A 373 -17.72 27.80 15.06
CA TYR A 373 -17.11 27.41 13.80
C TYR A 373 -16.01 26.41 14.09
N THR A 374 -16.30 25.13 13.90
CA THR A 374 -15.41 24.03 14.28
C THR A 374 -14.76 23.43 13.05
N VAL A 375 -13.43 23.50 12.97
CA VAL A 375 -12.65 22.84 11.90
C VAL A 375 -12.25 21.46 12.38
N ASN A 376 -12.40 20.45 11.52
CA ASN A 376 -11.92 19.10 11.79
C ASN A 376 -10.70 18.81 10.90
N THR A 377 -9.62 18.30 11.48
CA THR A 377 -8.39 18.04 10.74
C THR A 377 -7.92 16.62 10.94
N TRP A 378 -7.78 15.90 9.84
CA TRP A 378 -7.22 14.56 9.84
C TRP A 378 -5.72 14.64 9.56
N VAL A 379 -4.94 14.10 10.49
CA VAL A 379 -3.49 14.17 10.51
C VAL A 379 -2.94 12.78 10.24
N ILE A 380 -2.14 12.61 9.17
CA ILE A 380 -1.79 11.31 8.59
C ILE A 380 -0.32 11.25 8.08
N ASP A 381 0.08 10.09 7.58
CA ASP A 381 1.40 9.81 6.98
C ASP A 381 2.59 9.81 7.96
N CYS A 382 2.34 9.33 9.18
CA CYS A 382 3.39 8.87 10.10
C CYS A 382 3.48 7.34 10.02
N TRP A 383 4.40 6.81 9.21
CA TRP A 383 4.51 5.40 8.88
C TRP A 383 5.41 4.62 9.85
N THR A 384 5.03 3.36 10.12
CA THR A 384 5.75 2.36 10.92
C THR A 384 5.68 1.00 10.20
N PRO A 385 6.47 -0.02 10.59
CA PRO A 385 6.36 -1.36 9.99
C PRO A 385 4.98 -1.99 10.22
N ALA A 386 4.29 -1.58 11.29
CA ALA A 386 2.94 -2.03 11.63
C ALA A 386 1.84 -1.06 11.11
N GLY A 387 2.16 -0.25 10.09
CA GLY A 387 1.21 0.62 9.40
C GLY A 387 1.27 2.10 9.81
N MET A 388 0.36 2.90 9.22
CA MET A 388 0.27 4.35 9.41
C MET A 388 -0.35 4.72 10.77
N LEU A 389 0.24 5.71 11.43
CA LEU A 389 -0.36 6.42 12.56
C LEU A 389 -1.15 7.64 12.06
N SER A 390 -2.30 7.89 12.68
CA SER A 390 -3.21 8.98 12.36
C SER A 390 -3.90 9.53 13.60
N VAL A 391 -4.30 10.81 13.54
CA VAL A 391 -5.03 11.52 14.61
C VAL A 391 -6.14 12.37 13.99
N ASN A 392 -7.31 12.39 14.63
CA ASN A 392 -8.45 13.21 14.29
C ASN A 392 -8.52 14.41 15.27
N LEU A 393 -8.30 15.62 14.76
CA LEU A 393 -8.24 16.82 15.57
C LEU A 393 -9.43 17.73 15.31
N THR A 394 -9.80 18.52 16.31
CA THR A 394 -10.79 19.59 16.16
C THR A 394 -10.38 20.80 16.97
N ASP A 395 -10.65 21.98 16.43
CA ASP A 395 -10.61 23.23 17.19
C ASP A 395 -11.74 24.15 16.70
N SER A 396 -12.14 25.13 17.51
CA SER A 396 -13.32 25.95 17.26
C SER A 396 -13.09 27.43 17.52
N LEU A 397 -13.63 28.28 16.65
CA LEU A 397 -13.78 29.71 16.88
C LEU A 397 -15.24 30.06 17.15
N ASN A 398 -15.50 31.27 17.62
CA ASN A 398 -16.85 31.77 17.82
C ASN A 398 -17.19 32.88 16.82
N ILE A 399 -18.16 32.63 15.94
CA ILE A 399 -18.69 33.58 14.97
C ILE A 399 -19.80 34.42 15.61
N ARG A 400 -19.72 35.75 15.45
CA ARG A 400 -20.75 36.72 15.91
C ARG A 400 -20.88 37.89 14.95
N GLY A 401 -21.99 37.94 14.22
CA GLY A 401 -22.19 38.85 13.11
C GLY A 401 -21.46 38.39 11.84
N ASN A 402 -21.64 39.16 10.78
CA ASN A 402 -21.11 38.86 9.46
C ASN A 402 -20.49 40.10 8.80
N LEU A 403 -19.74 39.89 7.72
CA LEU A 403 -19.07 40.96 6.97
C LEU A 403 -20.02 42.08 6.51
N TRP A 404 -21.31 41.81 6.23
CA TRP A 404 -22.26 42.86 5.85
C TRP A 404 -22.59 43.82 7.00
N ASP A 405 -22.50 43.35 8.25
CA ASP A 405 -22.68 44.21 9.44
C ASP A 405 -21.60 45.30 9.53
N ASP A 406 -20.43 45.09 8.91
CA ASP A 406 -19.37 46.11 8.84
C ASP A 406 -19.61 47.14 7.72
N TRP A 407 -20.41 46.78 6.70
CA TRP A 407 -20.74 47.67 5.59
C TRP A 407 -22.04 48.45 5.82
N HIS A 408 -22.87 48.02 6.77
CA HIS A 408 -24.10 48.72 7.11
C HIS A 408 -23.86 49.90 8.06
N ILE A 409 -23.69 51.10 7.50
CA ILE A 409 -23.80 52.35 8.27
C ILE A 409 -25.29 52.64 8.50
N ALA A 410 -25.89 52.08 9.54
CA ALA A 410 -27.18 52.56 10.04
C ALA A 410 -26.97 53.90 10.79
N PRO A 411 -27.89 54.87 10.68
CA PRO A 411 -27.89 56.03 11.57
C PRO A 411 -28.00 55.56 13.02
N LEU A 412 -27.17 56.11 13.92
CA LEU A 412 -27.37 55.96 15.35
C LEU A 412 -28.71 56.60 15.70
N ASP A 413 -29.69 55.81 16.12
CA ASP A 413 -30.88 56.34 16.77
C ASP A 413 -30.43 57.05 18.06
N LEU A 414 -30.61 58.38 18.07
CA LEU A 414 -30.25 59.32 19.15
C LEU A 414 -31.21 59.25 20.33
#